data_AF-A0A1G8ZYP1-F1
#
_entry.id   AF-A0A1G8ZYP1-F1
#
_cell.length_a   1.000
_cell.length_b   1.000
_cell.length_c   1.000
_cell.angle_alpha   90.00
_cell.angle_beta   90.00
_cell.angle_gamma   90.00
#
_symmetry.space_group_name_H-M   'P 1'
#
loop_
_entity.id
_entity.type
_entity.pdbx_description
1 polymer ?
#
loop_
_entity_poly.entity_id
_entity_poly.type
_entity_poly.pdbx_seq_one_letter_code
_entity_poly.pdbx_strand_id
1 'polypeptide(L)'
;MVPFSNMFGITYWNSPTLWLVVMNPFATDPSPTTETERTTDGFDGWDAFDLDHVPEPGPFLEGHAVLTGDEHAAFHRLTRALFEERGVYDATFGYNLARLNLDRRHPDAGFRYAVDADEPAVLRAEFTSTTEFCPAADALVKGAFRAWNGLASRHEYDLVRVRVHPSHQQADALDASLERLERSIRETGSIPNSPSV
;
A
#
# COMPACT_ATOMS: atom_id res chain seq x y z
N MET A 1 3.87 31.45 34.17
CA MET A 1 2.58 31.17 33.50
C MET A 1 2.82 31.37 32.02
N VAL A 2 2.92 30.28 31.27
CA VAL A 2 3.27 30.26 29.83
C VAL A 2 1.99 29.89 29.08
N PRO A 3 1.70 30.48 27.92
CA PRO A 3 0.96 29.78 26.90
C PRO A 3 1.91 29.41 25.76
N PHE A 4 2.06 28.09 25.59
CA PHE A 4 2.60 27.43 24.42
C PHE A 4 1.68 27.73 23.23
N SER A 5 2.20 28.35 22.17
CA SER A 5 1.56 28.34 20.85
C SER A 5 2.11 27.14 20.09
N ASN A 6 1.27 26.13 19.84
CA ASN A 6 1.58 25.06 18.89
C ASN A 6 1.37 25.61 17.47
N MET A 7 2.47 25.78 16.75
CA MET A 7 2.47 26.05 15.32
C MET A 7 2.54 24.70 14.60
N PHE A 8 1.38 24.23 14.13
CA PHE A 8 1.29 23.08 13.22
C PHE A 8 1.77 23.52 11.83
N GLY A 9 2.79 22.84 11.30
CA GLY A 9 3.27 23.01 9.93
C GLY A 9 3.61 21.65 9.35
N ILE A 10 2.63 21.00 8.71
CA ILE A 10 2.85 19.86 7.83
C ILE A 10 2.96 20.44 6.43
N THR A 11 4.15 20.40 5.84
CA THR A 11 4.35 20.72 4.42
C THR A 11 5.71 20.16 3.96
N TYR A 12 5.75 19.00 3.32
CA TYR A 12 6.90 18.60 2.48
C TYR A 12 6.48 17.63 1.36
N TRP A 13 5.78 18.13 0.35
CA TRP A 13 5.77 17.53 -0.98
C TRP A 13 5.89 18.63 -2.03
N ASN A 14 7.12 19.11 -2.24
CA ASN A 14 7.50 19.74 -3.50
C ASN A 14 9.02 19.74 -3.66
N SER A 15 9.55 18.86 -4.53
CA SER A 15 10.81 19.09 -5.26
C SER A 15 11.01 18.01 -6.33
N PRO A 16 11.09 18.37 -7.63
CA PRO A 16 11.49 17.47 -8.68
C PRO A 16 13.02 17.44 -8.77
N THR A 17 13.65 16.34 -8.37
CA THR A 17 15.10 16.17 -8.54
C THR A 17 15.39 15.67 -9.95
N LEU A 18 15.97 16.56 -10.76
CA LEU A 18 16.54 16.28 -12.08
C LEU A 18 17.65 15.22 -11.98
N TRP A 19 17.47 14.08 -12.64
CA TRP A 19 18.53 13.11 -12.88
C TRP A 19 19.21 13.39 -14.22
N LEU A 20 20.52 13.62 -14.18
CA LEU A 20 21.42 13.68 -15.33
C LEU A 20 21.48 12.31 -16.01
N VAL A 21 21.00 12.23 -17.25
CA VAL A 21 21.12 11.06 -18.13
C VAL A 21 22.50 11.07 -18.78
N VAL A 22 23.30 10.03 -18.53
CA VAL A 22 24.42 9.66 -19.39
C VAL A 22 23.84 8.89 -20.58
N MET A 23 23.88 9.49 -21.77
CA MET A 23 23.29 8.94 -23.01
C MET A 23 24.05 7.69 -23.51
N ASN A 24 23.32 6.60 -23.71
CA ASN A 24 23.76 5.43 -24.46
C ASN A 24 23.38 5.61 -25.95
N PRO A 25 24.34 5.69 -26.90
CA PRO A 25 24.05 6.03 -28.30
C PRO A 25 23.42 4.89 -29.14
N PHE A 26 22.97 3.79 -28.51
CA PHE A 26 22.34 2.65 -29.20
C PHE A 26 20.95 2.25 -28.66
N ALA A 27 20.30 3.08 -27.84
CA ALA A 27 18.92 2.84 -27.44
C ALA A 27 17.95 3.54 -28.40
N THR A 28 17.10 2.74 -29.06
CA THR A 28 15.92 3.22 -29.79
C THR A 28 15.01 3.98 -28.83
N ASP A 29 14.65 5.21 -29.19
CA ASP A 29 13.78 6.13 -28.42
C ASP A 29 12.50 5.46 -27.91
N PRO A 30 12.21 5.51 -26.60
CA PRO A 30 10.87 5.73 -26.12
C PRO A 30 10.72 7.22 -25.82
N SER A 31 9.87 7.89 -26.59
CA SER A 31 9.40 9.26 -26.35
C SER A 31 9.12 9.52 -24.86
N PRO A 32 9.39 10.73 -24.33
CA PRO A 32 9.03 11.09 -22.98
C PRO A 32 7.52 11.36 -22.92
N THR A 33 6.71 10.32 -22.80
CA THR A 33 5.32 10.47 -22.37
C THR A 33 5.31 10.49 -20.85
N THR A 34 4.97 11.64 -20.29
CA THR A 34 4.35 11.74 -18.97
C THR A 34 3.04 10.95 -19.08
N GLU A 35 3.10 9.63 -18.87
CA GLU A 35 1.92 8.79 -18.78
C GLU A 35 1.28 9.06 -17.42
N THR A 36 0.43 10.08 -17.36
CA THR A 36 -0.79 9.93 -16.59
C THR A 36 -1.51 8.75 -17.25
N GLU A 37 -1.29 7.54 -16.73
CA GLU A 37 -1.91 6.32 -17.25
C GLU A 37 -3.42 6.53 -17.24
N ARG A 38 -3.99 6.72 -18.44
CA ARG A 38 -5.42 6.96 -18.65
C ARG A 38 -6.21 5.80 -18.07
N THR A 39 -7.40 6.11 -17.55
CA THR A 39 -8.45 5.14 -17.28
C THR A 39 -8.52 4.14 -18.44
N THR A 40 -8.30 2.85 -18.14
CA THR A 40 -8.45 1.78 -19.14
C THR A 40 -9.82 1.14 -18.96
N ASP A 41 -10.28 0.35 -19.94
CA ASP A 41 -11.60 -0.28 -19.82
C ASP A 41 -11.67 -1.13 -18.53
N GLY A 42 -12.65 -0.83 -17.68
CA GLY A 42 -12.81 -1.43 -16.35
C GLY A 42 -11.93 -0.90 -15.21
N PHE A 43 -10.93 -0.05 -15.45
CA PHE A 43 -10.02 0.43 -14.39
C PHE A 43 -9.95 1.96 -14.26
N ASP A 44 -9.88 2.43 -13.03
CA ASP A 44 -9.51 3.81 -12.71
C ASP A 44 -8.02 4.08 -12.97
N GLY A 45 -7.66 5.37 -13.02
CA GLY A 45 -6.26 5.79 -13.13
C GLY A 45 -5.54 5.71 -11.79
N TRP A 46 -4.21 5.57 -11.80
CA TRP A 46 -3.40 5.46 -10.56
C TRP A 46 -3.38 6.72 -9.68
N ASP A 47 -3.78 7.87 -10.24
CA ASP A 47 -3.95 9.11 -9.51
C ASP A 47 -5.40 9.33 -9.05
N ALA A 48 -6.31 8.43 -9.41
CA ALA A 48 -7.71 8.54 -9.05
C ALA A 48 -7.95 8.01 -7.63
N PHE A 49 -8.85 8.71 -6.93
CA PHE A 49 -9.41 8.28 -5.67
C PHE A 49 -10.91 8.55 -5.73
N ASP A 50 -11.68 7.48 -5.92
CA ASP A 50 -13.14 7.52 -5.90
C ASP A 50 -13.63 6.65 -4.74
N LEU A 51 -14.42 7.23 -3.84
CA LEU A 51 -14.97 6.51 -2.69
C LEU A 51 -15.94 5.41 -3.13
N ASP A 52 -16.56 5.54 -4.30
CA ASP A 52 -17.46 4.52 -4.83
C ASP A 52 -16.70 3.31 -5.43
N HIS A 53 -15.37 3.41 -5.58
CA HIS A 53 -14.53 2.36 -6.18
C HIS A 53 -13.40 1.87 -5.25
N VAL A 54 -13.44 2.22 -3.97
CA VAL A 54 -12.51 1.72 -2.95
C VAL A 54 -13.26 1.20 -1.73
N PRO A 55 -12.73 0.19 -1.01
CA PRO A 55 -13.39 -0.34 0.18
C PRO A 55 -13.62 0.73 1.25
N GLU A 56 -14.73 0.65 1.96
CA GLU A 56 -14.89 1.41 3.20
C GLU A 56 -13.82 1.00 4.22
N PRO A 57 -13.23 1.94 4.98
CA PRO A 57 -12.33 1.62 6.08
C PRO A 57 -13.04 0.77 7.14
N GLY A 58 -12.47 -0.38 7.47
CA GLY A 58 -12.95 -1.28 8.50
C GLY A 58 -12.42 -0.96 9.90
N PRO A 59 -12.73 -1.82 10.88
CA PRO A 59 -12.41 -1.59 12.30
C PRO A 59 -10.91 -1.43 12.58
N PHE A 60 -10.02 -1.98 11.76
CA PHE A 60 -8.58 -1.85 11.99
C PHE A 60 -8.07 -0.41 11.81
N LEU A 61 -8.80 0.40 11.03
CA LEU A 61 -8.48 1.78 10.72
C LEU A 61 -9.29 2.79 11.56
N GLU A 62 -10.24 2.31 12.36
CA GLU A 62 -11.08 3.17 13.20
C GLU A 62 -10.23 3.94 14.23
N GLY A 63 -10.50 5.24 14.38
CA GLY A 63 -9.75 6.12 15.29
C GLY A 63 -8.37 6.56 14.78
N HIS A 64 -7.98 6.13 13.58
CA HIS A 64 -6.72 6.52 12.93
C HIS A 64 -6.93 7.53 11.79
N ALA A 65 -5.86 8.18 11.35
CA ALA A 65 -5.93 9.17 10.29
C ALA A 65 -5.96 8.48 8.91
N VAL A 66 -7.17 8.14 8.45
CA VAL A 66 -7.39 7.47 7.14
C VAL A 66 -6.91 8.36 5.99
N LEU A 67 -6.07 7.80 5.12
CA LEU A 67 -5.60 8.49 3.92
C LEU A 67 -6.74 8.60 2.90
N THR A 68 -6.89 9.78 2.31
CA THR A 68 -7.91 10.07 1.30
C THR A 68 -7.33 10.91 0.16
N GLY A 69 -8.02 10.95 -0.99
CA GLY A 69 -7.62 11.76 -2.13
C GLY A 69 -6.17 11.52 -2.56
N ASP A 70 -5.41 12.60 -2.70
CA ASP A 70 -4.03 12.59 -3.18
C ASP A 70 -3.08 11.80 -2.27
N GLU A 71 -3.31 11.79 -0.95
CA GLU A 71 -2.44 11.09 0.00
C GLU A 71 -2.58 9.57 -0.18
N HIS A 72 -3.82 9.09 -0.34
CA HIS A 72 -4.07 7.68 -0.63
C HIS A 72 -3.48 7.30 -1.98
N ALA A 73 -3.79 8.08 -3.04
CA ALA A 73 -3.29 7.82 -4.38
C ALA A 73 -1.75 7.81 -4.42
N ALA A 74 -1.07 8.73 -3.72
CA ALA A 74 0.38 8.79 -3.65
C ALA A 74 0.99 7.54 -3.00
N PHE A 75 0.49 7.13 -1.84
CA PHE A 75 0.96 5.90 -1.19
C PHE A 75 0.63 4.65 -2.02
N HIS A 76 -0.51 4.67 -2.72
CA HIS A 76 -0.94 3.57 -3.56
C HIS A 76 -0.09 3.41 -4.83
N ARG A 77 0.34 4.52 -5.47
CA ARG A 77 1.34 4.50 -6.54
C ARG A 77 2.68 3.91 -6.10
N LEU A 78 3.14 4.29 -4.90
CA LEU A 78 4.32 3.68 -4.33
C LEU A 78 4.10 2.17 -4.14
N THR A 79 2.95 1.78 -3.59
CA THR A 79 2.58 0.38 -3.38
C THR A 79 2.68 -0.44 -4.67
N ARG A 80 2.17 0.08 -5.80
CA ARG A 80 2.34 -0.55 -7.13
C ARG A 80 3.82 -0.85 -7.41
N ALA A 81 4.70 0.13 -7.27
CA ALA A 81 6.13 -0.02 -7.57
C ALA A 81 6.82 -1.04 -6.64
N LEU A 82 6.48 -1.03 -5.35
CA LEU A 82 7.04 -1.98 -4.38
C LEU A 82 6.54 -3.41 -4.64
N PHE A 83 5.27 -3.56 -5.00
CA PHE A 83 4.68 -4.86 -5.32
C PHE A 83 5.22 -5.42 -6.63
N GLU A 84 5.51 -4.55 -7.59
CA GLU A 84 6.17 -4.94 -8.85
C GLU A 84 7.57 -5.52 -8.57
N GLU A 85 8.38 -4.80 -7.79
CA GLU A 85 9.74 -5.22 -7.43
C GLU A 85 9.76 -6.52 -6.61
N ARG A 86 8.71 -6.75 -5.80
CA ARG A 86 8.63 -7.89 -4.87
C ARG A 86 7.74 -9.04 -5.36
N GLY A 87 7.17 -8.94 -6.55
CA GLY A 87 6.33 -9.97 -7.14
C GLY A 87 5.02 -10.22 -6.39
N VAL A 88 4.40 -9.17 -5.83
CA VAL A 88 3.10 -9.28 -5.16
C VAL A 88 1.97 -9.18 -6.20
N TYR A 89 1.57 -10.34 -6.71
CA TYR A 89 0.59 -10.48 -7.78
C TYR A 89 -0.61 -11.30 -7.32
N ASP A 90 -1.79 -10.90 -7.75
CA ASP A 90 -2.98 -11.72 -7.65
C ASP A 90 -3.00 -12.71 -8.81
N ALA A 91 -2.80 -14.00 -8.51
CA ALA A 91 -2.78 -15.05 -9.52
C ALA A 91 -4.16 -15.35 -10.12
N THR A 92 -5.25 -15.01 -9.43
CA THR A 92 -6.62 -15.16 -9.92
C THR A 92 -6.91 -14.15 -11.03
N PHE A 93 -6.47 -12.91 -10.84
CA PHE A 93 -6.69 -11.84 -11.84
C PHE A 93 -5.51 -11.63 -12.79
N GLY A 94 -4.32 -12.15 -12.47
CA GLY A 94 -3.13 -12.08 -13.32
C GLY A 94 -2.47 -10.70 -13.35
N TYR A 95 -2.64 -9.87 -12.32
CA TYR A 95 -2.03 -8.55 -12.23
C TYR A 95 -1.41 -8.25 -10.87
N ASN A 96 -0.60 -7.20 -10.82
CA ASN A 96 -0.05 -6.61 -9.60
C ASN A 96 -1.18 -6.31 -8.61
N LEU A 97 -1.08 -6.81 -7.37
CA LEU A 97 -2.19 -6.77 -6.40
C LEU A 97 -2.71 -5.34 -6.14
N ALA A 98 -1.85 -4.32 -6.22
CA ALA A 98 -2.27 -2.93 -6.03
C ALA A 98 -3.35 -2.52 -7.04
N ARG A 99 -3.33 -3.08 -8.25
CA ARG A 99 -4.30 -2.76 -9.30
C ARG A 99 -5.75 -3.12 -8.91
N LEU A 100 -5.96 -3.98 -7.91
CA LEU A 100 -7.29 -4.33 -7.44
C LEU A 100 -8.08 -3.11 -6.94
N ASN A 101 -7.42 -2.14 -6.31
CA ASN A 101 -8.04 -0.87 -5.88
C ASN A 101 -8.59 -0.01 -7.02
N LEU A 102 -8.19 -0.30 -8.26
CA LEU A 102 -8.60 0.46 -9.44
C LEU A 102 -9.66 -0.31 -10.23
N ASP A 103 -9.96 -1.55 -9.88
CA ASP A 103 -10.87 -2.39 -10.65
C ASP A 103 -12.33 -2.06 -10.33
N ARG A 104 -13.01 -1.33 -11.23
CA ARG A 104 -14.42 -0.92 -11.06
C ARG A 104 -15.40 -2.09 -11.03
N ARG A 105 -14.96 -3.31 -11.36
CA ARG A 105 -15.76 -4.54 -11.22
C ARG A 105 -15.76 -5.07 -9.78
N HIS A 106 -14.84 -4.58 -8.95
CA HIS A 106 -14.64 -4.95 -7.56
C HIS A 106 -14.47 -3.70 -6.67
N PRO A 107 -15.46 -2.78 -6.64
CA PRO A 107 -15.34 -1.49 -5.97
C PRO A 107 -15.08 -1.60 -4.46
N ASP A 108 -15.50 -2.70 -3.84
CA ASP A 108 -15.33 -2.94 -2.40
C ASP A 108 -14.02 -3.68 -2.05
N ALA A 109 -13.10 -3.86 -2.99
CA ALA A 109 -11.90 -4.68 -2.81
C ALA A 109 -10.59 -3.88 -2.98
N GLY A 110 -9.53 -4.36 -2.33
CA GLY A 110 -8.23 -3.72 -2.32
C GLY A 110 -7.83 -3.20 -0.94
N PHE A 111 -6.98 -2.18 -0.91
CA PHE A 111 -6.38 -1.65 0.30
C PHE A 111 -6.95 -0.29 0.72
N ARG A 112 -7.12 -0.13 2.03
CA ARG A 112 -7.28 1.16 2.71
C ARG A 112 -6.11 1.40 3.65
N TYR A 113 -5.77 2.67 3.82
CA TYR A 113 -4.60 3.10 4.59
C TYR A 113 -4.97 4.12 5.65
N ALA A 114 -4.32 4.08 6.79
CA ALA A 114 -4.38 5.12 7.80
C ALA A 114 -3.03 5.30 8.49
N VAL A 115 -2.68 6.53 8.86
CA VAL A 115 -1.56 6.79 9.77
C VAL A 115 -2.02 6.49 11.19
N ASP A 116 -1.21 5.72 11.93
CA ASP A 116 -1.49 5.40 13.32
C ASP A 116 -1.54 6.69 14.16
N ALA A 117 -2.54 6.79 15.03
CA ALA A 117 -2.82 8.01 15.79
C ALA A 117 -1.85 8.19 16.96
N ASP A 118 -1.35 7.08 17.51
CA ASP A 118 -0.43 7.07 18.65
C ASP A 118 1.04 6.98 18.18
N GLU A 119 1.30 6.33 17.05
CA GLU A 119 2.62 6.16 16.45
C GLU A 119 2.68 6.73 15.00
N PRO A 120 2.84 8.04 14.76
CA PRO A 120 2.76 8.63 13.41
C PRO A 120 3.74 8.08 12.36
N ALA A 121 4.82 7.41 12.79
CA ALA A 121 5.76 6.72 11.92
C ALA A 121 5.28 5.32 11.47
N VAL A 122 4.06 4.92 11.87
CA VAL A 122 3.44 3.63 11.52
C VAL A 122 2.26 3.87 10.59
N LEU A 123 2.27 3.19 9.44
CA LEU A 123 1.10 3.11 8.58
C LEU A 123 0.33 1.81 8.85
N ARG A 124 -0.99 1.90 8.83
CA ARG A 124 -1.92 0.78 8.88
C ARG A 124 -2.51 0.56 7.49
N ALA A 125 -2.41 -0.66 6.98
CA ALA A 125 -3.02 -1.09 5.73
C ALA A 125 -4.03 -2.20 6.03
N GLU A 126 -5.28 -1.99 5.64
CA GLU A 126 -6.33 -3.00 5.72
C GLU A 126 -6.66 -3.50 4.31
N PHE A 127 -6.73 -4.82 4.15
CA PHE A 127 -7.02 -5.48 2.88
C PHE A 127 -8.42 -6.08 2.86
N THR A 128 -9.22 -5.73 1.87
CA THR A 128 -10.52 -6.35 1.58
C THR A 128 -10.40 -7.18 0.30
N SER A 129 -10.66 -8.48 0.39
CA SER A 129 -10.70 -9.37 -0.78
C SER A 129 -12.01 -9.24 -1.55
N THR A 130 -12.03 -9.67 -2.82
CA THR A 130 -13.25 -9.67 -3.66
C THR A 130 -14.33 -10.65 -3.19
N THR A 131 -13.95 -11.65 -2.40
CA THR A 131 -14.86 -12.64 -1.81
C THR A 131 -14.41 -12.98 -0.39
N GLU A 132 -15.32 -13.55 0.41
CA GLU A 132 -15.05 -13.95 1.79
C GLU A 132 -14.13 -15.19 1.92
N PHE A 133 -13.91 -15.93 0.82
CA PHE A 133 -13.19 -17.21 0.79
C PHE A 133 -11.93 -17.19 -0.08
N CYS A 134 -11.25 -16.05 -0.22
CA CYS A 134 -10.08 -15.94 -1.10
C CYS A 134 -8.97 -16.92 -0.63
N PRO A 135 -8.69 -18.02 -1.36
CA PRO A 135 -7.76 -19.05 -0.90
C PRO A 135 -6.31 -18.55 -0.90
N ALA A 136 -6.03 -17.48 -1.65
CA ALA A 136 -4.71 -16.87 -1.75
C ALA A 136 -4.49 -15.73 -0.73
N ALA A 137 -5.49 -15.39 0.10
CA ALA A 137 -5.44 -14.22 0.99
C ALA A 137 -4.17 -14.22 1.85
N ASP A 138 -3.81 -15.35 2.46
CA ASP A 138 -2.61 -15.49 3.29
C ASP A 138 -1.31 -15.12 2.56
N ALA A 139 -1.14 -15.64 1.34
CA ALA A 139 0.03 -15.37 0.53
C ALA A 139 0.08 -13.90 0.09
N LEU A 140 -1.06 -13.32 -0.30
CA LEU A 140 -1.17 -11.94 -0.75
C LEU A 140 -0.83 -10.95 0.37
N VAL A 141 -1.45 -11.08 1.54
CA VAL A 141 -1.26 -10.11 2.64
C VAL A 141 0.12 -10.23 3.28
N LYS A 142 0.68 -11.45 3.35
CA LYS A 142 2.10 -11.63 3.77
C LYS A 142 3.07 -11.11 2.72
N GLY A 143 2.77 -11.27 1.43
CA GLY A 143 3.55 -10.71 0.33
C GLY A 143 3.59 -9.19 0.42
N ALA A 144 2.42 -8.56 0.56
CA ALA A 144 2.26 -7.13 0.75
C ALA A 144 3.04 -6.62 1.99
N PHE A 145 2.85 -7.27 3.15
CA PHE A 145 3.56 -6.93 4.39
C PHE A 145 5.09 -6.94 4.21
N ARG A 146 5.63 -7.98 3.55
CA ARG A 146 7.08 -8.07 3.29
C ARG A 146 7.56 -7.06 2.28
N ALA A 147 6.73 -6.73 1.28
CA ALA A 147 7.11 -5.79 0.23
C ALA A 147 7.27 -4.37 0.77
N TRP A 148 6.29 -3.88 1.55
CA TRP A 148 6.37 -2.57 2.19
C TRP A 148 7.55 -2.49 3.15
N ASN A 149 7.55 -3.34 4.16
CA ASN A 149 8.58 -3.27 5.21
C ASN A 149 9.98 -3.59 4.66
N GLY A 150 10.09 -4.40 3.61
CA GLY A 150 11.38 -4.83 3.03
C GLY A 150 12.05 -3.78 2.18
N LEU A 151 11.30 -2.73 1.85
CA LEU A 151 11.74 -1.58 1.10
C LEU A 151 11.41 -0.31 1.88
N ALA A 152 11.45 -0.39 3.23
CA ALA A 152 11.06 0.71 4.12
C ALA A 152 11.83 2.02 3.87
N SER A 153 13.05 1.97 3.34
CA SER A 153 13.81 3.16 2.94
C SER A 153 13.19 3.95 1.77
N ARG A 154 12.13 3.43 1.12
CA ARG A 154 11.41 4.10 0.02
C ARG A 154 10.12 4.78 0.46
N HIS A 155 9.77 4.73 1.74
CA HIS A 155 8.67 5.49 2.33
C HIS A 155 9.08 6.08 3.68
N GLU A 156 8.23 6.95 4.23
CA GLU A 156 8.48 7.65 5.49
C GLU A 156 8.14 6.82 6.75
N TYR A 157 7.46 5.68 6.60
CA TYR A 157 7.04 4.86 7.72
C TYR A 157 8.11 3.85 8.15
N ASP A 158 8.33 3.76 9.45
CA ASP A 158 9.20 2.76 10.09
C ASP A 158 8.60 1.35 10.00
N LEU A 159 7.27 1.26 9.93
CA LEU A 159 6.51 0.01 9.87
C LEU A 159 5.18 0.22 9.14
N VAL A 160 4.85 -0.71 8.25
CA VAL A 160 3.51 -0.87 7.71
C VAL A 160 2.86 -2.10 8.36
N ARG A 161 1.87 -1.87 9.22
CA ARG A 161 1.02 -2.92 9.79
C ARG A 161 -0.03 -3.32 8.76
N VAL A 162 -0.27 -4.62 8.62
CA VAL A 162 -1.27 -5.16 7.66
C VAL A 162 -2.30 -5.99 8.42
N ARG A 163 -3.59 -5.80 8.11
CA ARG A 163 -4.69 -6.64 8.58
C ARG A 163 -5.67 -6.94 7.45
N VAL A 164 -6.48 -7.97 7.63
CA VAL A 164 -7.53 -8.39 6.70
C VAL A 164 -8.87 -7.87 7.22
N HIS A 165 -9.66 -7.28 6.33
CA HIS A 165 -10.99 -6.82 6.67
C HIS A 165 -11.85 -7.98 7.23
N PRO A 166 -12.67 -7.75 8.29
CA PRO A 166 -13.45 -8.80 8.95
C PRO A 166 -14.46 -9.55 8.07
N SER A 167 -14.74 -9.06 6.86
CA SER A 167 -15.58 -9.77 5.88
C SER A 167 -14.93 -11.04 5.35
N HIS A 168 -13.62 -11.26 5.54
CA HIS A 168 -12.96 -12.51 5.19
C HIS A 168 -13.16 -13.56 6.28
N GLN A 169 -13.58 -14.77 5.92
CA GLN A 169 -13.89 -15.85 6.87
C GLN A 169 -12.71 -16.22 7.80
N GLN A 170 -11.48 -16.04 7.31
CA GLN A 170 -10.25 -16.36 8.05
C GLN A 170 -9.53 -15.12 8.60
N ALA A 171 -10.18 -13.96 8.66
CA ALA A 171 -9.55 -12.70 9.08
C ALA A 171 -8.74 -12.85 10.38
N ASP A 172 -9.36 -13.38 11.45
CA ASP A 172 -8.69 -13.59 12.75
C ASP A 172 -7.41 -14.43 12.66
N ALA A 173 -7.45 -15.52 11.87
CA ALA A 173 -6.30 -16.43 11.74
C ALA A 173 -5.17 -15.80 10.91
N LEU A 174 -5.53 -15.04 9.88
CA LEU A 174 -4.60 -14.29 9.03
C LEU A 174 -3.94 -13.17 9.84
N ASP A 175 -4.73 -12.40 10.59
CA ASP A 175 -4.28 -11.30 11.42
C ASP A 175 -3.36 -11.77 12.55
N ALA A 176 -3.70 -12.87 13.21
CA ALA A 176 -2.79 -13.49 14.18
C ALA A 176 -1.45 -13.90 13.54
N SER A 177 -1.44 -14.26 12.26
CA SER A 177 -0.18 -14.53 11.54
C SER A 177 0.59 -13.27 11.19
N LEU A 178 -0.08 -12.19 10.80
CA LEU A 178 0.53 -10.90 10.50
C LEU A 178 1.13 -10.27 11.77
N GLU A 179 0.45 -10.40 12.91
CA GLU A 179 0.95 -9.96 14.22
C GLU A 179 2.23 -10.67 14.64
N ARG A 180 2.39 -11.96 14.30
CA ARG A 180 3.64 -12.69 14.55
C ARG A 180 4.78 -12.14 13.70
N LEU A 181 4.53 -11.79 12.44
CA LEU A 181 5.53 -11.17 11.57
C LEU A 181 5.89 -9.76 12.06
N GLU A 182 4.90 -8.97 12.45
CA GLU A 182 5.08 -7.64 13.04
C GLU A 182 5.97 -7.69 14.28
N ARG A 183 5.66 -8.58 15.23
CA ARG A 183 6.45 -8.77 16.43
C ARG A 183 7.89 -9.14 16.10
N SER A 184 8.10 -10.02 15.14
CA SER A 184 9.45 -10.42 14.71
C SER A 184 10.25 -9.25 14.14
N ILE A 185 9.63 -8.36 13.34
CA ILE A 185 10.30 -7.14 12.86
C ILE A 185 10.66 -6.23 14.03
N ARG A 186 9.74 -6.00 14.97
CA ARG A 186 9.99 -5.13 16.14
C ARG A 186 11.10 -5.66 17.04
N GLU A 187 11.20 -6.99 17.20
CA GLU A 187 12.22 -7.62 18.02
C GLU A 187 13.60 -7.72 17.35
N THR A 188 13.64 -7.92 16.03
CA THR A 188 14.88 -8.25 15.31
C THR A 188 15.37 -7.17 14.33
N GLY A 189 14.52 -6.19 14.02
CA GLY A 189 14.75 -5.20 12.96
C GLY A 189 14.82 -5.79 11.55
N SER A 190 14.50 -7.08 11.38
CA SER A 190 14.65 -7.81 10.13
C SER A 190 13.35 -8.48 9.71
N ILE A 191 13.14 -8.60 8.41
CA ILE A 191 11.92 -9.21 7.87
C ILE A 191 12.07 -10.71 7.82
N PRO A 192 11.10 -11.45 8.38
CA PRO A 192 11.07 -12.90 8.21
C PRO A 192 10.85 -13.24 6.73
N ASN A 193 11.89 -13.77 6.09
CA ASN A 193 11.71 -14.46 4.82
C ASN A 193 10.75 -15.64 5.04
N SER A 194 9.92 -15.97 4.04
CA SER A 194 9.27 -17.28 4.05
C SER A 194 10.35 -18.35 4.22
N PRO A 195 10.10 -19.44 4.98
CA PRO A 195 11.01 -20.57 4.93
C PRO A 195 11.13 -21.00 3.47
N SER A 196 12.36 -21.07 2.97
CA SER A 196 12.64 -21.67 1.67
C SER A 196 12.06 -23.08 1.68
N VAL A 197 11.09 -23.34 0.82
CA VAL A 197 10.58 -24.70 0.56
C VAL A 197 11.64 -25.54 -0.16
#